data_AF-K8A1N4-F1
#
_entry.id   AF-K8A1N4-F1
#
_cell.length_a   1.000
_cell.length_b   1.000
_cell.length_c   1.000
_cell.angle_alpha   90.00
_cell.angle_beta   90.00
_cell.angle_gamma   90.00
#
_symmetry.space_group_name_H-M   'P 1'
#
loop_
_entity.id
_entity.type
_entity.pdbx_description
1 polymer ?
#
loop_
_entity_poly.entity_id
_entity_poly.type
_entity_poly.pdbx_seq_one_letter_code
_entity_poly.pdbx_strand_id
1 'polypeptide(L)' 'MPSFDIVSEVDMREVQNAVENATRELETRFDFRNVTASFELNEKISPLKW' A
#
# COMPACT_ATOMS: atom_id res chain seq x y z
N MET A 1 33.83 12.00 11.14
CA MET A 1 32.55 12.45 11.72
C MET A 1 31.47 11.63 11.04
N PRO A 2 30.71 10.78 11.75
CA PRO A 2 29.69 9.97 11.09
C PRO A 2 28.51 10.85 10.67
N SER A 3 28.07 10.71 9.42
CA SER A 3 26.86 11.29 8.87
C SER A 3 25.89 10.17 8.50
N PHE A 4 24.60 10.45 8.54
CA PHE A 4 23.56 9.57 8.02
C PHE A 4 22.57 10.40 7.22
N ASP A 5 21.93 9.77 6.23
CA ASP A 5 20.96 10.42 5.36
C ASP A 5 19.54 10.15 5.86
N ILE A 6 18.71 11.19 5.79
CA ILE A 6 17.27 11.08 6.05
C ILE A 6 16.59 10.98 4.68
N VAL A 7 16.02 9.82 4.39
CA VAL A 7 15.30 9.56 3.13
C VAL A 7 13.85 9.22 3.41
N SER A 8 12.97 9.57 2.48
CA SER A 8 11.56 9.15 2.48
C SER A 8 11.38 8.17 1.33
N GLU A 9 11.83 6.94 1.56
CA GLU A 9 11.69 5.82 0.63
C GLU A 9 10.68 4.83 1.19
N VAL A 10 9.85 4.27 0.30
CA VAL A 10 8.88 3.23 0.64
C VAL A 10 9.28 1.96 -0.10
N ASP A 11 9.38 0.85 0.61
CA ASP A 11 9.64 -0.45 -0.02
C ASP A 11 8.37 -0.95 -0.72
N MET A 12 8.46 -1.07 -2.05
CA MET A 12 7.35 -1.52 -2.88
C MET A 12 6.90 -2.95 -2.60
N ARG A 13 7.78 -3.81 -2.07
CA ARG A 13 7.40 -5.16 -1.64
C ARG A 13 6.52 -5.14 -0.42
N GLU A 14 6.84 -4.28 0.56
CA GLU A 14 6.02 -4.08 1.74
C GLU A 14 4.64 -3.50 1.37
N VAL A 15 4.60 -2.58 0.42
CA VAL A 15 3.33 -2.04 -0.10
C VAL A 15 2.49 -3.13 -0.76
N GLN A 16 3.10 -3.98 -1.60
CA GLN A 16 2.39 -5.09 -2.25
C GLN A 16 1.84 -6.08 -1.21
N ASN A 17 2.65 -6.48 -0.23
CA ASN A 17 2.22 -7.33 0.87
C ASN A 17 1.04 -6.70 1.65
N ALA A 18 1.09 -5.39 1.90
CA ALA A 18 0.03 -4.67 2.58
C ALA A 18 -1.28 -4.66 1.78
N VAL A 19 -1.23 -4.45 0.45
CA VAL A 19 -2.41 -4.51 -0.42
C VAL A 19 -3.03 -5.90 -0.43
N GLU A 20 -2.22 -6.95 -0.51
CA GLU A 20 -2.72 -8.33 -0.44
C GLU A 20 -3.38 -8.63 0.91
N ASN A 21 -2.79 -8.17 2.01
CA ASN A 21 -3.38 -8.36 3.33
C ASN A 21 -4.71 -7.61 3.46
N ALA A 22 -4.79 -6.36 3.00
CA ALA A 22 -6.03 -5.60 3.00
C ALA A 22 -7.13 -6.27 2.15
N THR A 23 -6.76 -6.90 1.04
CA THR A 23 -7.69 -7.66 0.19
C THR A 23 -8.24 -8.88 0.92
N ARG A 24 -7.40 -9.63 1.63
CA ARG A 24 -7.86 -10.77 2.46
C ARG A 24 -8.80 -10.31 3.57
N GLU A 25 -8.51 -9.20 4.23
CA GLU A 25 -9.39 -8.65 5.27
C GLU A 25 -10.76 -8.26 4.70
N LEU A 26 -10.79 -7.65 3.51
CA LEU A 26 -12.01 -7.24 2.82
C LEU A 26 -12.95 -8.42 2.55
N GLU A 27 -12.42 -9.59 2.19
CA GLU A 27 -13.23 -10.81 1.98
C GLU A 27 -13.89 -11.31 3.27
N THR A 28 -13.24 -11.10 4.41
CA THR A 28 -13.73 -11.58 5.72
C THR A 28 -14.70 -10.63 6.40
N ARG A 29 -14.78 -9.38 5.92
CA ARG A 29 -15.60 -8.33 6.51
C ARG A 29 -17.08 -8.48 6.14
N PHE A 30 -17.93 -8.66 7.15
CA PHE A 30 -19.37 -8.88 6.97
C PHE A 30 -20.11 -7.68 6.36
N ASP A 31 -19.64 -6.47 6.65
CA ASP A 31 -20.19 -5.22 6.14
C ASP A 31 -19.96 -5.00 4.63
N PHE A 32 -19.05 -5.76 4.02
CA PHE A 32 -18.82 -5.77 2.58
C PHE A 32 -19.56 -6.90 1.85
N ARG A 33 -20.40 -7.70 2.54
CA ARG A 33 -21.24 -8.70 1.86
C ARG A 33 -22.19 -8.00 0.87
N ASN A 34 -22.17 -8.47 -0.38
CA ASN A 34 -22.90 -7.90 -1.53
C ASN A 34 -22.43 -6.51 -1.99
N VAL A 35 -21.27 -6.04 -1.55
CA VAL A 35 -20.64 -4.81 -2.05
C VAL A 35 -19.46 -5.18 -2.93
N THR A 36 -19.40 -4.61 -4.15
CA THR A 36 -18.22 -4.75 -5.01
C THR A 36 -17.15 -3.79 -4.53
N ALA A 37 -16.18 -4.29 -3.77
CA ALA A 37 -15.03 -3.52 -3.29
C ALA A 37 -13.74 -4.30 -3.60
N SER A 38 -12.72 -3.60 -4.09
CA SER A 38 -11.43 -4.18 -4.46
C SER A 38 -10.30 -3.17 -4.24
N PHE A 39 -9.10 -3.67 -3.94
CA PHE A 39 -7.89 -2.86 -3.90
C PHE A 39 -7.07 -3.13 -5.16
N GLU A 40 -6.54 -2.07 -5.77
CA GLU A 40 -5.64 -2.17 -6.92
C GLU A 40 -4.41 -1.31 -6.64
N LEU A 41 -3.23 -1.91 -6.72
CA LEU A 41 -1.97 -1.19 -6.56
C LEU A 41 -1.58 -0.55 -7.90
N ASN A 42 -1.76 0.75 -8.02
CA ASN A 42 -1.33 1.51 -9.20
C ASN A 42 0.12 1.99 -9.02
N GLU A 43 1.05 1.46 -9.82
CA GLU A 43 2.48 1.78 -9.74
C GLU A 43 2.86 3.19 -10.24
N LYS A 44 1.87 4.06 -10.52
CA LYS A 44 2.14 5.49 -10.81
C LYS A 44 2.57 6.23 -9.54
N ILE A 45 3.80 6.00 -9.12
CA ILE A 45 4.53 6.84 -8.19
C ILE A 45 4.94 8.08 -8.97
N SER A 46 4.10 9.12 -8.95
CA SER A 46 4.62 10.45 -9.24
C SER A 46 5.51 10.82 -8.06
N PRO A 47 6.83 11.06 -8.26
CA PRO A 47 7.61 11.64 -7.19
C PRO A 47 6.93 12.97 -6.86
N LEU A 48 6.46 13.10 -5.62
CA LEU A 48 5.89 14.35 -5.12
C LEU A 48 6.91 15.45 -5.45
N LYS A 49 6.62 16.23 -6.49
CA LYS A 49 7.38 17.43 -6.83
C LYS A 49 6.80 18.54 -5.98
N TRP A 50 7.57 18.91 -4.97
CA TRP A 50 7.39 20.13 -4.19
C TRP A 50 7.64 21.34 -5.10
#